data_AF-A0A6V7HI25-F1
#
_entry.id   AF-A0A6V7HI25-F1
#
_cell.length_a   1.000
_cell.length_b   1.000
_cell.length_c   1.000
_cell.angle_alpha   90.00
_cell.angle_beta   90.00
_cell.angle_gamma   90.00
#
_symmetry.space_group_name_H-M   'P 1'
#
loop_
_entity.id
_entity.type
_entity.pdbx_description
1 polymer ?
#
loop_
_entity_poly.entity_id
_entity_poly.type
_entity_poly.pdbx_seq_one_letter_code
_entity_poly.pdbx_strand_id
1 'polypeptide(L)'
;TLATECEQKELWQYAGLCLLDAARCQETLENIFSELNFLIKAGREFLVADKKDKDIGCPSIGQENTQAAISCFGHALARCHNQIGFNTMSAGLALELALALGPTPAGIQQLRKAIDIFPTIKAINTLVSYHIKQGDYVSALQILNDFVEFVESYINAGARGNYSIILH
;
A
#
# COMPACT_ATOMS: atom_id res chain seq x y z
N THR A 1 -20.25 13.59 4.88
CA THR A 1 -19.73 13.32 6.25
C THR A 1 -18.73 14.42 6.59
N LEU A 2 -18.33 14.58 7.85
CA LEU A 2 -17.34 15.61 8.22
C LEU A 2 -16.02 15.44 7.43
N ALA A 3 -15.59 14.19 7.21
CA ALA A 3 -14.43 13.88 6.38
C ALA A 3 -14.52 14.47 4.96
N THR A 4 -15.65 14.30 4.27
CA THR A 4 -15.84 14.86 2.92
C THR A 4 -15.86 16.38 2.90
N GLU A 5 -16.35 17.02 3.97
CA GLU A 5 -16.29 18.48 4.09
C GLU A 5 -14.85 18.97 4.32
N CYS A 6 -14.05 18.22 5.08
CA CYS A 6 -12.62 18.48 5.25
C CYS A 6 -11.86 18.31 3.92
N GLU A 7 -12.13 17.25 3.16
CA GLU A 7 -11.54 17.03 1.82
C GLU A 7 -11.86 18.19 0.87
N GLN A 8 -13.13 18.64 0.84
CA GLN A 8 -13.54 19.78 0.01
C GLN A 8 -12.85 21.09 0.37
N LYS A 9 -12.43 21.24 1.64
CA LYS A 9 -11.67 22.39 2.14
C LYS A 9 -10.16 22.18 2.10
N GLU A 10 -9.70 21.09 1.48
CA GLU A 10 -8.28 20.69 1.39
C GLU A 10 -7.61 20.49 2.76
N LEU A 11 -8.39 20.16 3.79
CA LEU A 11 -7.93 19.86 5.14
C LEU A 11 -7.64 18.36 5.28
N TRP A 12 -6.67 17.86 4.51
CA TRP A 12 -6.37 16.42 4.34
C TRP A 12 -6.07 15.69 5.66
N GLN A 13 -5.28 16.31 6.55
CA GLN A 13 -4.96 15.72 7.86
C GLN A 13 -6.23 15.52 8.71
N TYR A 14 -7.13 16.50 8.70
CA TYR A 14 -8.40 16.41 9.43
C TYR A 14 -9.37 15.42 8.79
N ALA A 15 -9.39 15.32 7.46
CA ALA A 15 -10.15 14.28 6.77
C ALA A 15 -9.67 12.88 7.20
N GLY A 16 -8.34 12.66 7.24
CA GLY A 16 -7.73 11.43 7.73
C GLY A 16 -8.12 11.10 9.17
N LEU A 17 -8.10 12.08 10.09
CA LEU A 17 -8.52 11.89 11.48
C LEU A 17 -10.02 11.53 11.59
N CYS A 18 -10.89 12.22 10.86
CA CYS A 18 -12.32 11.91 10.86
C CYS A 18 -12.61 10.48 10.35
N LEU A 19 -11.86 10.03 9.34
CA LEU A 19 -11.96 8.67 8.80
C LEU A 19 -11.42 7.63 9.79
N LEU A 20 -10.33 7.95 10.50
CA LEU A 20 -9.77 7.09 11.54
C LEU A 20 -10.75 6.89 12.70
N ASP A 21 -11.42 7.96 13.14
CA ASP A 21 -12.47 7.87 14.16
C ASP A 21 -13.67 7.06 13.66
N ALA A 22 -14.07 7.23 12.39
CA ALA A 22 -15.10 6.41 11.77
C ALA A 22 -14.71 4.92 11.75
N ALA A 23 -13.44 4.59 11.48
CA ALA A 23 -12.94 3.22 11.53
C ALA A 23 -13.08 2.61 12.93
N ARG A 24 -12.69 3.34 13.99
CA ARG A 24 -12.83 2.89 15.40
C ARG A 24 -14.28 2.63 15.80
N CYS A 25 -15.21 3.43 15.29
CA CYS A 25 -16.63 3.16 15.48
C CYS A 25 -17.06 1.84 14.80
N GLN A 26 -16.58 1.57 13.58
CA GLN A 26 -16.89 0.31 12.89
C GLN A 26 -16.23 -0.90 13.55
N GLU A 27 -15.02 -0.75 14.10
CA GLU A 27 -14.34 -1.77 14.91
C GLU A 27 -15.21 -2.18 16.11
N THR A 28 -15.78 -1.19 16.82
CA THR A 28 -16.68 -1.43 17.96
C THR A 28 -17.99 -2.13 17.54
N LEU A 29 -18.45 -1.89 16.32
CA LEU A 29 -19.61 -2.55 15.72
C LEU A 29 -19.27 -3.89 15.06
N GLU A 30 -18.01 -4.34 15.16
CA GLU A 30 -17.46 -5.54 14.50
C GLU A 30 -17.68 -5.58 12.98
N ASN A 31 -17.83 -4.41 12.34
CA ASN A 31 -18.00 -4.29 10.90
C ASN A 31 -16.64 -4.16 10.20
N ILE A 32 -15.97 -5.30 10.06
CA ILE A 32 -14.60 -5.41 9.54
C ILE A 32 -14.46 -4.77 8.15
N PHE A 33 -15.42 -4.98 7.24
CA PHE A 33 -15.29 -4.46 5.87
C PHE A 33 -15.33 -2.92 5.84
N SER A 34 -16.25 -2.31 6.59
CA SER A 34 -16.32 -0.85 6.69
C SER A 34 -15.13 -0.28 7.45
N GLU A 35 -14.69 -0.93 8.54
CA GLU A 35 -13.49 -0.57 9.29
C GLU A 35 -12.26 -0.49 8.38
N LEU A 36 -11.99 -1.57 7.63
CA LEU A 36 -10.88 -1.64 6.68
C LEU A 36 -10.94 -0.53 5.62
N ASN A 37 -12.12 -0.29 5.05
CA ASN A 37 -12.30 0.76 4.05
C ASN A 37 -12.00 2.16 4.62
N PHE A 38 -12.42 2.43 5.86
CA PHE A 38 -12.13 3.70 6.52
C PHE A 38 -10.64 3.83 6.87
N LEU A 39 -9.99 2.76 7.36
CA LEU A 39 -8.54 2.76 7.62
C LEU A 39 -7.73 3.01 6.35
N ILE A 40 -8.07 2.35 5.24
CA ILE A 40 -7.39 2.54 3.95
C ILE A 40 -7.54 3.98 3.47
N LYS A 41 -8.76 4.53 3.52
CA LYS A 41 -9.01 5.92 3.13
C LYS A 41 -8.23 6.89 4.02
N ALA A 42 -8.28 6.71 5.34
CA ALA A 42 -7.53 7.54 6.28
C ALA A 42 -6.02 7.54 5.97
N GLY A 43 -5.43 6.37 5.74
CA GLY A 43 -4.02 6.24 5.38
C GLY A 43 -3.66 7.00 4.10
N ARG A 44 -4.52 6.94 3.08
CA ARG A 44 -4.32 7.68 1.82
C ARG A 44 -4.43 9.19 2.01
N GLU A 45 -5.39 9.67 2.80
CA GLU A 45 -5.53 11.10 3.10
C GLU A 45 -4.29 11.65 3.84
N PHE A 46 -3.72 10.89 4.77
CA PHE A 46 -2.47 11.26 5.42
C PHE A 46 -1.29 11.32 4.44
N LEU A 47 -1.19 10.39 3.48
CA LEU A 47 -0.15 10.48 2.43
C LEU A 47 -0.34 11.69 1.51
N VAL A 48 -1.59 12.07 1.20
CA VAL A 48 -1.89 13.29 0.46
C VAL A 48 -1.45 14.52 1.24
N ALA A 49 -1.78 14.58 2.54
CA ALA A 49 -1.33 15.65 3.43
C ALA A 49 0.20 15.80 3.44
N ASP A 50 0.91 14.69 3.65
CA ASP A 50 2.38 14.67 3.66
C ASP A 50 2.98 15.14 2.33
N LYS A 51 2.38 14.74 1.21
CA LYS A 51 2.78 15.20 -0.12
C LYS A 51 2.56 16.70 -0.28
N LYS A 52 1.41 17.23 0.15
CA LYS A 52 1.10 18.66 0.08
C LYS A 52 2.05 19.49 0.95
N ASP A 53 2.35 19.02 2.15
CA ASP A 53 3.33 19.61 3.06
C ASP A 53 4.72 19.68 2.41
N LYS A 54 5.14 18.62 1.72
CA LYS A 54 6.40 18.60 0.95
C LYS A 54 6.37 19.55 -0.26
N ASP A 55 5.28 19.59 -1.00
CA ASP A 55 5.13 20.42 -2.21
C ASP A 55 5.23 21.92 -1.89
N ILE A 56 4.75 22.36 -0.71
CA ILE A 56 4.88 23.76 -0.24
C ILE A 56 6.20 24.03 0.49
N GLY A 57 7.09 23.04 0.60
CA GLY A 57 8.38 23.17 1.28
C GLY A 57 8.30 23.17 2.81
N CYS A 58 7.18 22.70 3.39
CA CYS A 58 6.94 22.60 4.82
C CYS A 58 6.80 21.14 5.29
N PRO A 59 7.78 20.24 5.06
CA PRO A 59 7.69 18.88 5.55
C PRO A 59 7.63 18.86 7.08
N SER A 60 6.70 18.11 7.65
CA SER A 60 6.66 17.89 9.11
C SER A 60 7.96 17.23 9.56
N ILE A 61 8.66 17.85 10.52
CA ILE A 61 9.93 17.35 11.09
C ILE A 61 9.75 15.92 11.64
N GLY A 62 8.58 15.63 12.22
CA GLY A 62 8.25 14.32 12.79
C GLY A 62 7.67 13.33 11.78
N GLN A 63 7.46 13.72 10.52
CA GLN A 63 6.77 12.92 9.50
C GLN A 63 5.43 12.34 10.01
N GLU A 64 4.71 13.11 10.82
CA GLU A 64 3.53 12.65 11.57
C GLU A 64 2.46 12.06 10.64
N ASN A 65 2.24 12.70 9.49
CA ASN A 65 1.32 12.22 8.46
C ASN A 65 1.77 10.89 7.85
N THR A 66 3.06 10.76 7.50
CA THR A 66 3.61 9.49 7.00
C THR A 66 3.46 8.38 8.06
N GLN A 67 3.75 8.68 9.32
CA GLN A 67 3.64 7.71 10.41
C GLN A 67 2.19 7.32 10.69
N ALA A 68 1.24 8.26 10.61
CA ALA A 68 -0.18 7.98 10.70
C ALA A 68 -0.65 7.06 9.57
N ALA A 69 -0.20 7.30 8.34
CA ALA A 69 -0.48 6.43 7.20
C ALA A 69 0.05 5.00 7.41
N ILE A 70 1.32 4.87 7.83
CA ILE A 70 1.95 3.57 8.15
C ILE A 70 1.13 2.84 9.21
N SER A 71 0.69 3.53 10.26
CA SER A 71 -0.14 2.94 11.31
C SER A 71 -1.49 2.47 10.78
N CYS A 72 -2.16 3.26 9.92
CA CYS A 72 -3.45 2.89 9.33
C CYS A 72 -3.33 1.64 8.45
N PHE A 73 -2.34 1.61 7.55
CA PHE A 73 -2.13 0.45 6.67
C PHE A 73 -1.65 -0.78 7.43
N GLY A 74 -0.79 -0.61 8.43
CA GLY A 74 -0.35 -1.69 9.31
C GLY A 74 -1.51 -2.32 10.08
N HIS A 75 -2.40 -1.48 10.62
CA HIS A 75 -3.60 -1.96 11.31
C HIS A 75 -4.54 -2.71 10.35
N ALA A 76 -4.84 -2.12 9.19
CA ALA A 76 -5.67 -2.76 8.19
C ALA A 76 -5.08 -4.11 7.72
N LEU A 77 -3.76 -4.17 7.48
CA LEU A 77 -3.08 -5.38 7.05
C LEU A 77 -3.15 -6.49 8.12
N ALA A 78 -2.89 -6.14 9.39
CA ALA A 78 -3.01 -7.09 10.49
C ALA A 78 -4.44 -7.64 10.60
N ARG A 79 -5.44 -6.80 10.32
CA ARG A 79 -6.84 -7.22 10.39
C ARG A 79 -7.26 -8.11 9.21
N CYS A 80 -6.73 -7.84 8.01
CA CYS A 80 -6.93 -8.68 6.82
C CYS A 80 -6.28 -10.07 6.94
N HIS A 81 -5.07 -10.19 7.50
CA HIS A 81 -4.41 -11.50 7.67
C HIS A 81 -5.21 -12.48 8.54
N ASN A 82 -6.08 -11.97 9.41
CA ASN A 82 -6.93 -12.78 10.26
C ASN A 82 -8.23 -13.23 9.58
N GLN A 83 -8.46 -12.86 8.31
CA GLN A 83 -9.72 -13.11 7.60
C GLN A 83 -9.52 -13.93 6.33
N ILE A 84 -10.31 -15.00 6.19
CA ILE A 84 -10.28 -15.87 5.01
C ILE A 84 -10.87 -15.11 3.81
N GLY A 85 -10.17 -15.12 2.67
CA GLY A 85 -10.61 -14.48 1.43
C GLY A 85 -10.09 -13.05 1.21
N PHE A 86 -9.33 -12.50 2.16
CA PHE A 86 -8.76 -11.14 2.06
C PHE A 86 -7.35 -11.13 1.43
N ASN A 87 -6.92 -12.20 0.76
CA ASN A 87 -5.56 -12.34 0.24
C ASN A 87 -5.18 -11.21 -0.74
N THR A 88 -6.01 -10.92 -1.74
CA THR A 88 -5.76 -9.83 -2.69
C THR A 88 -5.74 -8.45 -2.02
N MET A 89 -6.63 -8.23 -1.05
CA MET A 89 -6.65 -6.98 -0.27
C MET A 89 -5.40 -6.85 0.59
N SER A 90 -4.93 -7.95 1.20
CA SER A 90 -3.70 -8.01 1.98
C SER A 90 -2.47 -7.69 1.14
N ALA A 91 -2.39 -8.22 -0.09
CA ALA A 91 -1.31 -7.88 -1.02
C ALA A 91 -1.33 -6.39 -1.39
N GLY A 92 -2.50 -5.83 -1.69
CA GLY A 92 -2.66 -4.40 -1.98
C GLY A 92 -2.27 -3.51 -0.80
N LEU A 93 -2.68 -3.87 0.42
CA LEU A 93 -2.33 -3.18 1.66
C LEU A 93 -0.83 -3.27 1.96
N ALA A 94 -0.21 -4.44 1.77
CA ALA A 94 1.23 -4.62 1.93
C ALA A 94 2.02 -3.76 0.94
N LEU A 95 1.52 -3.59 -0.29
CA LEU A 95 2.08 -2.65 -1.27
C LEU A 95 1.94 -1.18 -0.82
N GLU A 96 0.76 -0.74 -0.38
CA GLU A 96 0.56 0.64 0.12
C GLU A 96 1.42 0.94 1.35
N LEU A 97 1.52 -0.01 2.28
CA LEU A 97 2.40 0.08 3.43
C LEU A 97 3.88 0.16 3.02
N ALA A 98 4.32 -0.67 2.05
CA ALA A 98 5.68 -0.63 1.53
C ALA A 98 6.01 0.73 0.90
N LEU A 99 5.07 1.30 0.13
CA LEU A 99 5.23 2.62 -0.49
C LEU A 99 5.33 3.73 0.57
N ALA A 100 4.56 3.65 1.65
CA ALA A 100 4.63 4.60 2.77
C ALA A 100 5.96 4.47 3.56
N LEU A 101 6.48 3.25 3.72
CA LEU A 101 7.77 2.97 4.37
C LEU A 101 8.99 3.34 3.50
N GLY A 102 8.80 3.50 2.19
CA GLY A 102 9.86 3.85 1.25
C GLY A 102 10.91 2.73 1.07
N PRO A 103 12.10 3.05 0.51
CA PRO A 103 13.17 2.10 0.23
C PRO A 103 13.95 1.68 1.48
N THR A 104 13.24 1.36 2.55
CA THR A 104 13.77 0.82 3.80
C THR A 104 13.72 -0.71 3.77
N PRO A 105 14.51 -1.41 4.62
CA PRO A 105 14.43 -2.87 4.74
C PRO A 105 13.02 -3.36 5.08
N ALA A 106 12.28 -2.61 5.91
CA ALA A 106 10.90 -2.89 6.25
C ALA A 106 9.97 -2.76 5.02
N GLY A 107 10.13 -1.69 4.22
CA GLY A 107 9.37 -1.51 2.98
C GLY A 107 9.63 -2.63 1.98
N ILE A 108 10.91 -3.01 1.79
CA ILE A 108 11.30 -4.14 0.92
C ILE A 108 10.67 -5.45 1.39
N GLN A 109 10.67 -5.72 2.70
CA GLN A 109 10.06 -6.93 3.24
C GLN A 109 8.56 -6.99 2.98
N GLN A 110 7.84 -5.88 3.18
CA GLN A 110 6.40 -5.82 2.89
C GLN A 110 6.11 -5.99 1.40
N LEU A 111 6.97 -5.44 0.54
CA LEU A 111 6.84 -5.58 -0.90
C LEU A 111 7.05 -7.02 -1.38
N ARG A 112 8.02 -7.73 -0.79
CA ARG A 112 8.22 -9.18 -1.04
C ARG A 112 7.02 -10.00 -0.60
N LYS A 113 6.43 -9.69 0.56
CA LYS A 113 5.18 -10.34 1.03
C LYS A 113 4.01 -10.07 0.07
N ALA A 114 3.88 -8.84 -0.43
CA ALA A 114 2.85 -8.50 -1.40
C ALA A 114 2.98 -9.35 -2.68
N ILE A 115 4.21 -9.50 -3.19
CA ILE A 115 4.51 -10.29 -4.39
C ILE A 115 4.23 -11.78 -4.17
N ASP A 116 4.59 -12.32 -3.00
CA ASP A 116 4.35 -13.72 -2.64
C ASP A 116 2.85 -14.07 -2.60
N ILE A 117 2.03 -13.14 -2.08
CA ILE A 117 0.56 -13.32 -2.02
C ILE A 117 -0.08 -13.12 -3.40
N PHE A 118 0.26 -12.02 -4.08
CA PHE A 118 -0.30 -11.68 -5.38
C PHE A 118 0.71 -10.84 -6.20
N PRO A 119 1.45 -11.45 -7.14
CA PRO A 119 2.48 -10.75 -7.89
C PRO A 119 1.85 -9.74 -8.84
N THR A 120 2.08 -8.46 -8.57
CA THR A 120 1.67 -7.35 -9.45
C THR A 120 2.89 -6.69 -10.05
N ILE A 121 2.77 -6.24 -11.30
CA ILE A 121 3.85 -5.50 -11.99
C ILE A 121 4.25 -4.26 -11.20
N LYS A 122 3.29 -3.57 -10.59
CA LYS A 122 3.55 -2.40 -9.76
C LYS A 122 4.44 -2.73 -8.56
N ALA A 123 4.17 -3.83 -7.84
CA ALA A 123 4.99 -4.26 -6.71
C ALA A 123 6.41 -4.65 -7.15
N ILE A 124 6.53 -5.40 -8.25
CA ILE A 124 7.83 -5.84 -8.79
C ILE A 124 8.67 -4.66 -9.26
N ASN A 125 8.10 -3.75 -10.07
CA ASN A 125 8.80 -2.55 -10.53
C ASN A 125 9.23 -1.64 -9.37
N THR A 126 8.40 -1.54 -8.34
CA THR A 126 8.76 -0.79 -7.13
C THR A 126 9.94 -1.44 -6.41
N LEU A 127 9.98 -2.77 -6.32
CA LEU A 127 11.04 -3.51 -5.63
C LEU A 127 12.37 -3.35 -6.36
N VAL A 128 12.34 -3.51 -7.67
CA VAL A 128 13.48 -3.26 -8.56
C VAL A 128 13.97 -1.82 -8.40
N SER A 129 13.06 -0.84 -8.39
CA SER A 129 13.41 0.57 -8.19
C SER A 129 14.08 0.82 -6.84
N TYR A 130 13.68 0.11 -5.78
CA TYR A 130 14.30 0.23 -4.46
C TYR A 130 15.71 -0.34 -4.44
N HIS A 131 15.92 -1.52 -5.03
CA HIS A 131 17.25 -2.11 -5.17
C HIS A 131 18.20 -1.24 -6.02
N ILE A 132 17.70 -0.67 -7.13
CA ILE A 132 18.46 0.28 -7.96
C ILE A 132 18.88 1.52 -7.16
N LYS A 133 17.97 2.10 -6.37
CA LYS A 133 18.28 3.27 -5.52
C LYS A 133 19.30 2.96 -4.42
N GLN A 134 19.37 1.71 -3.97
CA GLN A 134 20.36 1.24 -3.01
C GLN A 134 21.70 0.85 -3.66
N GLY A 135 21.79 0.85 -5.00
CA GLY A 135 22.98 0.45 -5.75
C GLY A 135 23.15 -1.08 -5.91
N ASP A 136 22.15 -1.86 -5.50
CA ASP A 136 22.16 -3.32 -5.61
C ASP A 136 21.55 -3.77 -6.94
N TYR A 137 22.35 -3.64 -8.00
CA TYR A 137 21.93 -4.02 -9.35
C TYR A 137 21.81 -5.54 -9.54
N VAL A 138 22.53 -6.33 -8.74
CA VAL A 138 22.50 -7.80 -8.83
C VAL A 138 21.15 -8.32 -8.37
N SER A 139 20.67 -7.89 -7.21
CA SER A 139 19.33 -8.25 -6.74
C SER A 139 18.23 -7.74 -7.68
N ALA A 140 18.40 -6.52 -8.21
CA ALA A 140 17.45 -5.96 -9.18
C ALA A 140 17.33 -6.82 -10.46
N LEU A 141 18.47 -7.25 -11.01
CA LEU A 141 18.50 -8.11 -12.20
C LEU A 141 17.90 -9.49 -11.92
N GLN A 142 18.23 -10.09 -10.76
CA GLN A 142 17.68 -11.38 -10.37
C GLN A 142 16.16 -11.35 -10.29
N ILE A 143 15.59 -10.33 -9.65
CA ILE A 143 14.13 -10.16 -9.53
C ILE A 143 13.47 -10.02 -10.91
N LEU A 144 14.12 -9.33 -11.85
CA LEU A 144 13.60 -9.20 -13.22
C LEU A 144 13.68 -10.53 -13.98
N ASN A 145 14.76 -11.30 -13.83
CA ASN A 145 14.85 -12.63 -14.43
C ASN A 145 13.78 -13.56 -13.89
N ASP A 146 13.60 -13.62 -12.57
CA ASP A 146 12.57 -14.43 -11.92
C ASP A 146 11.17 -14.04 -12.43
N PHE A 147 10.93 -12.74 -12.65
CA PHE A 147 9.67 -12.26 -13.20
C PHE A 147 9.46 -12.67 -14.67
N VAL A 148 10.50 -12.61 -15.51
CA VAL A 148 10.42 -13.07 -16.91
C VAL A 148 10.12 -14.57 -16.94
N GLU A 149 10.83 -15.37 -16.16
CA GLU A 149 10.58 -16.81 -16.04
C GLU A 149 9.15 -17.12 -15.59
N PHE A 150 8.64 -16.37 -14.60
CA PHE A 150 7.25 -16.47 -14.15
C PHE A 150 6.27 -16.19 -15.30
N VAL A 151 6.45 -15.09 -16.04
CA VAL A 151 5.58 -14.74 -17.17
C VAL A 151 5.66 -15.78 -18.29
N GLU A 152 6.85 -16.26 -18.64
CA GLU A 152 7.04 -17.30 -19.65
C GLU A 152 6.35 -18.61 -19.26
N SER A 153 6.48 -19.03 -18.00
CA SER A 153 5.79 -20.23 -17.49
C SER A 153 4.27 -20.10 -17.61
N TYR A 154 3.73 -18.91 -17.33
CA TYR A 154 2.29 -18.63 -17.42
C TYR A 154 1.80 -18.63 -18.87
N ILE A 155 2.59 -18.08 -19.80
CA ILE A 155 2.31 -18.10 -21.25
C ILE A 155 2.31 -19.53 -21.78
N ASN A 156 3.32 -20.32 -21.39
CA ASN A 156 3.49 -21.70 -21.83
C ASN A 156 2.41 -22.64 -21.27
N ALA A 157 1.84 -22.34 -20.10
CA ALA A 157 0.72 -23.05 -19.51
C ALA A 157 -0.62 -22.85 -20.26
N GLY A 158 -0.64 -22.10 -21.37
CA GLY A 158 -1.82 -21.99 -22.25
C GLY A 158 -2.89 -21.03 -21.74
N ALA A 159 -2.61 -20.22 -20.71
CA ALA A 159 -3.48 -19.14 -20.25
C ALA A 159 -3.44 -17.94 -21.23
N ARG A 160 -3.85 -18.15 -22.49
CA ARG A 160 -4.01 -17.10 -23.50
C ARG A 160 -5.23 -16.19 -23.25
N GLY A 161 -6.00 -16.45 -22.19
CA GLY A 161 -7.13 -15.63 -21.77
C GLY A 161 -6.76 -14.79 -20.55
N ASN A 162 -6.81 -13.47 -20.70
CA ASN A 162 -6.67 -12.43 -19.66
C ASN A 162 -5.25 -12.00 -19.30
N TYR A 163 -4.57 -11.39 -20.28
CA TYR A 163 -3.50 -10.41 -20.06
C TYR A 163 -3.88 -9.30 -19.06
N SER A 164 -5.17 -9.10 -18.77
CA SER A 164 -5.68 -8.06 -17.87
C SER A 164 -5.45 -8.30 -16.37
N ILE A 165 -5.14 -9.52 -15.92
CA ILE A 165 -5.01 -9.83 -14.48
C ILE A 165 -3.60 -9.52 -13.94
N ILE A 166 -2.58 -9.55 -14.81
CA ILE A 166 -1.19 -9.28 -14.44
C ILE A 166 -0.79 -7.83 -14.76
N LEU A 167 -1.42 -7.21 -15.78
CA LEU A 167 -1.09 -5.87 -16.29
C LEU A 167 -1.78 -4.70 -15.56
N HIS A 168 -2.68 -4.95 -14.60
CA HIS A 168 -3.38 -3.92 -13.83
C HIS A 168 -2.88 -3.77 -12.40
#